data_AF-A0A6I6UNW3-F1
#
_entry.id   AF-A0A6I6UNW3-F1
#
_cell.length_a   1.000
_cell.length_b   1.000
_cell.length_c   1.000
_cell.angle_alpha   90.00
_cell.angle_beta   90.00
_cell.angle_gamma   90.00
#
_symmetry.space_group_name_H-M   'P 1'
#
loop_
_entity.id
_entity.type
_entity.pdbx_description
1 polymer ?
#
loop_
_entity_poly.entity_id
_entity_poly.type
_entity_poly.pdbx_seq_one_letter_code
_entity_poly.pdbx_strand_id
1 'polypeptide(L)'
;MLLTEYAKGNELDFRVESLKVYGVLMGLLGEERERRGDGYGLVSYRELWEGCKAAGVLSGVDQGFAVMMDMVGVVEDGGLIGRERVSGGSWVRC
;
A
#
# COMPACT_ATOMS: atom_id res chain seq x y z
N MET A 1 9.43 -11.52 2.79
CA MET A 1 9.35 -10.05 2.80
C MET A 1 10.47 -9.52 3.70
N LEU A 2 11.25 -8.53 3.24
CA LEU A 2 12.18 -7.81 4.12
C LEU A 2 11.34 -6.81 4.91
N LEU A 3 11.05 -7.11 6.16
CA LEU A 3 10.36 -6.18 7.05
C LEU A 3 11.38 -5.18 7.60
N THR A 4 11.05 -3.89 7.55
CA THR A 4 11.75 -2.81 8.25
C THR A 4 11.82 -3.12 9.75
N GLU A 5 12.84 -2.57 10.43
CA GLU A 5 12.98 -2.71 11.88
C GLU A 5 11.73 -2.19 12.64
N TYR A 6 11.02 -1.23 12.04
CA TYR A 6 9.74 -0.74 12.53
C TYR A 6 8.69 -1.86 12.70
N ALA A 7 8.63 -2.80 11.76
CA ALA A 7 7.65 -3.88 11.79
C ALA A 7 8.05 -5.05 12.71
N LYS A 8 9.35 -5.33 12.85
CA LYS A 8 9.85 -6.48 13.63
C LYS A 8 9.61 -6.37 15.13
N GLY A 9 9.50 -5.15 15.67
CA GLY A 9 9.23 -4.92 17.09
C GLY A 9 7.75 -5.01 17.48
N ASN A 10 6.83 -5.01 16.51
CA ASN A 10 5.39 -4.94 16.76
C ASN A 10 4.53 -5.48 15.59
N GLU A 11 4.73 -6.74 15.23
CA GLU A 11 4.13 -7.33 14.02
C GLU A 11 2.60 -7.29 13.97
N LEU A 12 1.94 -7.41 15.12
CA LEU A 12 0.48 -7.49 15.19
C LEU A 12 -0.16 -6.11 14.99
N ASP A 13 0.35 -5.08 15.67
CA ASP A 13 -0.11 -3.70 15.42
C ASP A 13 0.28 -3.26 14.01
N PHE A 14 1.45 -3.65 13.51
CA PHE A 14 1.87 -3.34 12.14
C PHE A 14 0.90 -3.89 11.09
N ARG A 15 0.35 -5.09 11.31
CA ARG A 15 -0.70 -5.64 10.43
C ARG A 15 -1.99 -4.81 10.47
N VAL A 16 -2.42 -4.36 11.64
CA VAL A 16 -3.60 -3.50 11.80
C VAL A 16 -3.36 -2.14 11.15
N GLU A 17 -2.18 -1.55 11.34
CA GLU A 17 -1.80 -0.27 10.72
C GLU A 17 -1.70 -0.35 9.20
N SER A 18 -1.27 -1.50 8.67
CA SER A 18 -1.23 -1.75 7.23
C SER A 18 -2.61 -1.62 6.55
N LEU A 19 -3.69 -1.82 7.30
CA LEU A 19 -5.06 -1.59 6.80
C LEU A 19 -5.33 -0.11 6.48
N LYS A 20 -4.60 0.83 7.08
CA LYS A 20 -4.69 2.26 6.72
C LYS A 20 -4.17 2.49 5.30
N VAL A 21 -3.08 1.82 4.90
CA VAL A 21 -2.55 1.86 3.53
C VAL A 21 -3.53 1.19 2.56
N TYR A 22 -4.16 0.09 2.97
CA TYR A 22 -5.24 -0.52 2.18
C TYR A 22 -6.40 0.47 1.93
N GLY A 23 -6.84 1.21 2.96
CA GLY A 23 -7.86 2.25 2.80
C GLY A 23 -7.46 3.32 1.77
N VAL A 24 -6.21 3.76 1.77
CA VAL A 24 -5.68 4.71 0.75
C VAL A 24 -5.72 4.09 -0.64
N LEU A 25 -5.28 2.83 -0.80
CA LEU A 25 -5.33 2.12 -2.08
C LEU A 25 -6.76 2.03 -2.63
N MET A 26 -7.73 1.69 -1.78
CA MET A 26 -9.14 1.62 -2.18
C MET A 26 -9.68 2.98 -2.62
N GLY A 27 -9.27 4.07 -1.93
CA GLY A 27 -9.62 5.44 -2.35
C GLY A 27 -9.03 5.82 -3.71
N LEU A 28 -7.78 5.42 -3.98
CA LEU A 28 -7.13 5.66 -5.27
C LEU A 28 -7.74 4.82 -6.41
N LEU A 29 -8.16 3.59 -6.09
CA LEU A 29 -8.79 2.62 -7.01
C LEU A 29 -10.31 2.76 -7.12
N GLY A 30 -10.87 3.90 -6.68
CA GLY A 30 -12.31 4.19 -6.71
C GLY A 30 -12.96 3.97 -8.08
N GLU A 31 -14.29 4.04 -8.12
CA GLU A 31 -15.12 3.59 -9.26
C GLU A 31 -14.73 4.23 -10.61
N GLU A 32 -14.16 5.43 -10.59
CA GLU A 32 -13.76 6.17 -11.80
C GLU A 32 -12.37 5.78 -12.34
N ARG A 33 -11.57 4.99 -11.60
CA ARG A 33 -10.23 4.61 -12.07
C ARG A 33 -10.33 3.62 -13.23
N GLU A 34 -9.66 3.95 -14.33
CA GLU A 34 -9.53 3.07 -15.49
C GLU A 34 -8.83 1.75 -15.10
N ARG A 35 -9.40 0.63 -15.56
CA ARG A 35 -8.91 -0.71 -15.30
C ARG A 35 -8.56 -1.42 -16.60
N ARG A 36 -7.48 -2.20 -16.57
CA ARG A 36 -7.13 -3.17 -17.60
C ARG A 36 -8.24 -4.23 -17.70
N GLY A 37 -8.34 -4.92 -18.83
CA GLY A 37 -9.41 -5.91 -19.10
C GLY A 37 -9.50 -7.09 -18.11
N ASP A 38 -8.51 -7.28 -17.24
CA ASP A 38 -8.49 -8.27 -16.15
C ASP A 38 -8.79 -7.68 -14.77
N GLY A 39 -9.24 -6.43 -14.71
CA GLY A 39 -9.72 -5.74 -13.51
C GLY A 39 -8.64 -5.03 -12.69
N TYR A 40 -7.39 -5.00 -13.15
CA TYR A 40 -6.30 -4.29 -12.48
C TYR A 40 -6.31 -2.79 -12.81
N GLY A 41 -6.21 -1.94 -11.79
CA GLY A 41 -5.97 -0.50 -11.93
C GLY A 41 -4.51 -0.16 -11.63
N LEU A 42 -3.88 0.67 -12.45
CA LEU A 42 -2.50 1.12 -12.18
C LEU A 42 -2.53 2.12 -11.02
N VAL A 43 -1.64 1.98 -10.05
CA VAL A 43 -1.40 3.00 -9.00
C VAL A 43 0.09 3.29 -8.96
N SER A 44 0.48 4.55 -9.17
CA SER A 44 1.88 4.95 -9.04
C SER A 44 2.31 4.99 -7.57
N TYR A 45 3.59 4.73 -7.30
CA TYR A 45 4.14 4.86 -5.95
C TYR A 45 4.07 6.30 -5.44
N ARG A 46 4.07 7.28 -6.35
CA ARG A 46 3.86 8.69 -6.00
C ARG A 46 2.44 8.94 -5.51
N GLU A 47 1.41 8.48 -6.24
CA GLU A 47 0.01 8.64 -5.80
C GLU A 47 -0.22 7.98 -4.44
N LEU A 48 0.30 6.75 -4.26
CA LEU A 48 0.18 6.05 -2.99
C LEU A 48 0.88 6.80 -1.86
N TRP A 49 2.11 7.25 -2.09
CA TRP A 49 2.87 8.04 -1.13
C TRP A 49 2.16 9.34 -0.73
N GLU A 50 1.69 10.12 -1.70
CA GLU A 50 0.97 11.37 -1.44
C GLU A 50 -0.36 11.10 -0.70
N GLY A 51 -1.08 10.04 -1.07
CA GLY A 51 -2.30 9.63 -0.38
C GLY A 51 -2.04 9.23 1.08
N CYS A 52 -0.99 8.44 1.34
CA CYS A 52 -0.61 8.06 2.70
C CYS A 52 -0.16 9.26 3.54
N LYS A 53 0.55 10.23 2.96
CA LYS A 53 0.88 11.50 3.65
C LYS A 53 -0.36 12.31 3.98
N ALA A 54 -1.27 12.48 3.02
CA ALA A 54 -2.50 13.24 3.21
C ALA A 54 -3.40 12.61 4.29
N ALA A 55 -3.43 11.29 4.37
CA ALA A 55 -4.15 10.54 5.39
C ALA A 55 -3.39 10.41 6.74
N GLY A 56 -2.18 10.98 6.85
CA GLY A 56 -1.38 10.94 8.08
C GLY A 56 -0.86 9.55 8.46
N VAL A 57 -0.88 8.58 7.54
CA VAL A 57 -0.54 7.17 7.80
C VAL A 57 0.91 6.99 8.23
N LEU A 58 1.80 7.84 7.71
CA LEU A 58 3.25 7.72 7.85
C LEU A 58 3.85 8.82 8.76
N SER A 59 3.01 9.49 9.55
CA SER A 59 3.45 10.57 10.43
C SER A 59 4.34 10.03 11.55
N GLY A 60 5.53 10.60 11.71
CA GLY A 60 6.50 10.17 12.73
C GLY A 60 7.18 8.82 12.44
N VAL A 61 7.04 8.29 11.23
CA VAL A 61 7.69 7.04 10.81
C VAL A 61 8.98 7.34 10.05
N ASP A 62 10.11 6.91 10.62
CA ASP A 62 11.39 6.95 9.92
C ASP A 62 11.38 6.00 8.72
N GLN A 63 12.00 6.42 7.61
CA GLN A 63 11.96 5.69 6.33
C GLN A 63 10.54 5.38 5.83
N GLY A 64 9.59 6.30 6.04
CA GLY A 64 8.17 6.10 5.76
C GLY A 64 7.83 5.49 4.40
N PHE A 65 8.61 5.77 3.34
CA PHE A 65 8.37 5.14 2.03
C PHE A 65 8.65 3.63 2.04
N ALA A 66 9.73 3.18 2.68
CA ALA A 66 10.03 1.75 2.82
C ALA A 66 8.96 1.06 3.68
N VAL A 67 8.58 1.70 4.80
CA VAL A 67 7.52 1.20 5.68
C VAL A 67 6.17 1.10 4.94
N MET A 68 5.81 2.10 4.13
CA MET A 68 4.63 2.03 3.27
C MET A 68 4.69 0.82 2.33
N MET A 69 5.83 0.56 1.70
CA MET A 69 5.98 -0.59 0.79
C MET A 69 5.87 -1.94 1.52
N ASP A 70 6.36 -2.03 2.76
CA ASP A 70 6.16 -3.18 3.63
C ASP A 70 4.69 -3.38 3.99
N MET A 71 3.99 -2.29 4.37
CA MET A 71 2.55 -2.32 4.67
C MET A 71 1.73 -2.80 3.46
N VAL A 72 2.08 -2.36 2.23
CA VAL A 72 1.44 -2.90 1.01
C VAL A 72 1.71 -4.40 0.86
N GLY A 73 2.92 -4.86 1.20
CA GLY A 73 3.27 -6.29 1.23
C GLY A 73 2.41 -7.07 2.21
N VAL A 74 2.17 -6.54 3.41
CA VAL A 74 1.27 -7.15 4.41
C VAL A 74 -0.16 -7.29 3.89
N VAL A 75 -0.67 -6.26 3.21
CA VAL A 75 -2.03 -6.26 2.62
C VAL A 75 -2.13 -7.29 1.48
N GLU A 76 -1.09 -7.39 0.65
CA GLU A 76 -0.97 -8.39 -0.41
C GLU A 76 -0.91 -9.82 0.15
N ASP A 77 -0.03 -10.07 1.14
CA ASP A 77 0.13 -11.37 1.80
C ASP A 77 -1.15 -11.78 2.56
N GLY A 78 -1.94 -10.81 3.03
CA GLY A 78 -3.26 -11.02 3.62
C GLY A 78 -4.38 -11.33 2.61
N GLY A 79 -4.08 -11.30 1.31
CA GLY A 79 -5.03 -11.61 0.24
C GLY A 79 -6.07 -10.52 -0.04
N LEU A 80 -5.90 -9.31 0.51
CA LEU A 80 -6.82 -8.19 0.29
C LEU A 80 -6.64 -7.54 -1.09
N ILE A 81 -5.45 -7.70 -1.68
CA ILE A 81 -5.14 -7.22 -3.03
C ILE A 81 -4.30 -8.24 -3.79
N GLY A 82 -4.44 -8.26 -5.12
CA GLY A 82 -3.44 -8.78 -6.05
C GLY A 82 -2.59 -7.63 -6.60
N ARG A 83 -1.28 -7.85 -6.74
CA ARG A 83 -0.35 -6.80 -7.17
C ARG A 83 0.65 -7.27 -8.23
N GLU A 84 0.76 -6.52 -9.33
CA GLU A 84 1.86 -6.66 -10.30
C GLU A 84 2.75 -5.42 -10.23
N ARG A 85 4.01 -5.59 -9.85
CA ARG A 85 4.96 -4.47 -9.73
C ARG A 85 5.44 -4.05 -11.11
N VAL A 86 5.49 -2.74 -11.35
CA VAL A 86 6.03 -2.13 -12.57
C VAL A 86 6.94 -0.96 -12.21
N SER A 87 7.67 -0.42 -13.19
CA SER A 87 8.51 0.76 -12.95
C SER A 87 7.65 1.93 -12.47
N GLY A 88 7.94 2.44 -11.27
CA GLY A 88 7.26 3.59 -10.68
C GLY A 88 5.88 3.33 -10.07
N GLY A 89 5.41 2.08 -10.01
CA GLY A 89 4.08 1.79 -9.48
C GLY A 89 3.72 0.31 -9.41
N SER A 90 2.44 0.03 -9.29
CA SER A 90 1.92 -1.33 -9.36
C SER A 90 0.53 -1.34 -9.98
N TRP A 91 0.26 -2.36 -10.81
CA TRP A 91 -1.10 -2.75 -11.11
C TRP A 91 -1.67 -3.41 -9.87
N VAL A 92 -2.84 -2.96 -9.43
CA VAL A 92 -3.50 -3.46 -8.22
C VAL A 92 -4.92 -3.89 -8.57
N ARG A 93 -5.32 -5.05 -8.03
CA ARG A 93 -6.68 -5.56 -8.10
C ARG A 93 -7.16 -5.88 -6.68
N CYS A 94 -8.37 -5.47 -6.36
CA CYS A 94 -9.04 -5.74 -5.08
C CYS A 94 -10.29 -6.57 -5.35
#